data_AF-A0A9N9ZF81-F1
#
_entry.id   AF-A0A9N9ZF81-F1
#
_cell.length_a   1.000
_cell.length_b   1.000
_cell.length_c   1.000
_cell.angle_alpha   90.00
_cell.angle_beta   90.00
_cell.angle_gamma   90.00
#
_symmetry.space_group_name_H-M   'P 1'
#
loop_
_entity.id
_entity.type
_entity.pdbx_description
1 polymer ?
#
loop_
_entity_poly.entity_id
_entity_poly.type
_entity_poly.pdbx_seq_one_letter_code
_entity_poly.pdbx_strand_id
1 'polypeptide(L)'
;MPSLARNLSDDAQDKLLACSEDQRARNVRYRQRQLHLLHGFLRQYATKLCELITKESESTDEETWYEFSATLATISKLFHQLDFEDALKREYAISRNQSNTTNRVPHGIVLVRPGNHTIFYSIFAAVATALAAGSSAALRLTPSYTVAIVDRTADLSLAAQALCAARFSFKGKSPYAPDVVIVNEWVLEPFIRACIREIRGDSLIRETDTMPKPGKAQAHGNTTLYSDGAFEIALDASGYVFS
;
A
#
# COMPACT_ATOMS: atom_id res chain seq x y z
N MET A 1 -0.19 25.22 -13.81
CA MET A 1 -1.45 24.53 -13.46
C MET A 1 -1.42 23.82 -12.07
N PRO A 2 -1.19 24.51 -10.93
CA PRO A 2 -1.38 23.91 -9.59
C PRO A 2 -2.56 24.49 -8.77
N SER A 3 -3.21 25.56 -9.23
CA SER A 3 -4.28 26.26 -8.47
C SER A 3 -5.61 25.52 -8.46
N LEU A 4 -6.00 24.88 -9.56
CA LEU A 4 -7.26 24.11 -9.67
C LEU A 4 -7.27 22.85 -8.78
N ALA A 5 -6.13 22.16 -8.64
CA ALA A 5 -6.01 20.97 -7.80
C ALA A 5 -6.06 21.29 -6.30
N ARG A 6 -5.55 22.47 -5.91
CA ARG A 6 -5.59 22.94 -4.51
C ARG A 6 -7.02 23.34 -4.11
N ASN A 7 -7.74 24.04 -4.98
CA ASN A 7 -9.14 24.41 -4.74
C ASN A 7 -10.09 23.19 -4.68
N LEU A 8 -9.90 22.18 -5.53
CA LEU A 8 -10.67 20.93 -5.42
C LEU A 8 -10.42 20.19 -4.10
N SER A 9 -9.20 20.30 -3.55
CA SER A 9 -8.88 19.68 -2.27
C SER A 9 -9.55 20.40 -1.10
N ASP A 10 -9.70 21.73 -1.19
CA ASP A 10 -10.31 22.53 -0.12
C ASP A 10 -11.83 22.33 -0.09
N ASP A 11 -12.51 22.37 -1.25
CA ASP A 11 -13.95 22.05 -1.36
C ASP A 11 -14.28 20.62 -0.89
N ALA A 12 -13.40 19.65 -1.18
CA ALA A 12 -13.57 18.27 -0.73
C ALA A 12 -13.38 18.15 0.78
N GLN A 13 -12.41 18.88 1.36
CA GLN A 13 -12.19 18.94 2.79
C GLN A 13 -13.40 19.54 3.51
N ASP A 14 -13.94 20.66 3.02
CA ASP A 14 -15.10 21.33 3.61
C ASP A 14 -16.33 20.42 3.61
N LYS A 15 -16.56 19.67 2.53
CA LYS A 15 -17.64 18.67 2.48
C LYS A 15 -17.43 17.52 3.47
N LEU A 16 -16.19 17.07 3.65
CA LEU A 16 -15.87 16.02 4.62
C LEU A 16 -16.04 16.49 6.05
N LEU A 17 -15.67 17.73 6.35
CA LEU A 17 -15.90 18.38 7.64
C LEU A 17 -17.39 18.51 7.92
N ALA A 18 -18.17 19.05 6.98
CA ALA A 18 -19.63 19.13 7.10
C ALA A 18 -20.25 17.75 7.33
N CYS A 19 -19.78 16.72 6.64
CA CYS A 19 -20.28 15.35 6.80
C CYS A 19 -19.90 14.74 8.17
N SER A 20 -18.75 15.12 8.73
CA SER A 20 -18.35 14.75 10.09
C SER A 20 -19.22 15.44 11.14
N GLU A 21 -19.56 16.72 10.93
CA GLU A 21 -20.43 17.49 11.82
C GLU A 21 -21.88 16.99 11.80
N ASP A 22 -22.36 16.54 10.63
CA ASP A 22 -23.71 16.02 10.43
C ASP A 22 -24.05 14.83 11.35
N GLN A 23 -23.05 14.11 11.89
CA GLN A 23 -23.18 12.95 12.79
C GLN A 23 -24.18 11.86 12.31
N ARG A 24 -24.62 11.88 11.05
CA ARG A 24 -25.56 10.88 10.48
C ARG A 24 -24.97 9.47 10.54
N ALA A 25 -23.64 9.38 10.41
CA ALA A 25 -22.88 8.16 10.56
C ALA A 25 -22.83 7.63 12.00
N ARG A 26 -23.42 8.30 13.00
CA ARG A 26 -23.55 7.80 14.38
C ARG A 26 -24.64 6.73 14.50
N ASN A 27 -25.68 6.79 13.66
CA ASN A 27 -26.77 5.83 13.70
C ASN A 27 -26.35 4.48 13.07
N VAL A 28 -26.50 3.39 13.82
CA VAL A 28 -26.16 2.03 13.37
C VAL A 28 -26.97 1.61 12.14
N ARG A 29 -28.25 2.01 12.03
CA ARG A 29 -29.08 1.73 10.84
C ARG A 29 -28.53 2.41 9.59
N TYR A 30 -28.03 3.63 9.75
CA TYR A 30 -27.41 4.35 8.64
C TYR A 30 -26.16 3.61 8.16
N ARG A 31 -25.28 3.17 9.08
CA ARG A 31 -24.07 2.39 8.75
C ARG A 31 -24.39 1.08 8.05
N GLN A 32 -25.34 0.31 8.59
CA GLN A 32 -25.81 -0.94 7.98
C GLN A 32 -26.32 -0.70 6.56
N ARG A 33 -27.10 0.37 6.35
CA ARG A 33 -27.59 0.74 5.02
C ARG A 33 -26.45 1.08 4.07
N GLN A 34 -25.46 1.87 4.49
CA GLN A 34 -24.32 2.22 3.64
C GLN A 34 -23.49 1.00 3.26
N LEU A 35 -23.22 0.09 4.21
CA LEU A 35 -22.51 -1.16 3.94
C LEU A 35 -23.30 -2.07 2.99
N HIS A 36 -24.62 -2.16 3.15
CA HIS A 36 -25.47 -2.93 2.26
C HIS A 36 -25.49 -2.36 0.83
N LEU A 37 -25.56 -1.03 0.69
CA LEU A 37 -25.49 -0.35 -0.60
C LEU A 37 -24.14 -0.58 -1.28
N LEU A 38 -23.04 -0.45 -0.52
CA LEU A 38 -21.69 -0.68 -1.02
C LEU A 38 -21.53 -2.14 -1.49
N HIS A 39 -21.97 -3.11 -0.69
CA HIS A 39 -21.95 -4.52 -1.07
C HIS A 39 -22.79 -4.79 -2.33
N GLY A 40 -23.99 -4.19 -2.43
CA GLY A 40 -24.85 -4.30 -3.62
C GLY A 40 -24.19 -3.72 -4.88
N PHE A 41 -23.57 -2.55 -4.76
CA PHE A 41 -22.84 -1.90 -5.85
C PHE A 41 -21.67 -2.75 -6.34
N LEU A 42 -20.81 -3.22 -5.42
CA LEU A 42 -19.67 -4.07 -5.78
C LEU A 42 -20.13 -5.34 -6.50
N ARG A 43 -21.23 -5.96 -6.05
CA ARG A 43 -21.79 -7.16 -6.68
C ARG A 43 -22.34 -6.90 -8.09
N GLN A 44 -22.95 -5.75 -8.33
CA GLN A 44 -23.47 -5.38 -9.65
C GLN A 44 -22.34 -5.15 -10.66
N TYR A 45 -21.22 -4.58 -10.22
CA TYR A 45 -20.08 -4.24 -11.09
C TYR A 45 -18.92 -5.25 -11.00
N ALA A 46 -19.16 -6.46 -10.48
CA ALA A 46 -18.12 -7.44 -10.19
C ALA A 46 -17.23 -7.76 -11.40
N THR A 47 -17.83 -8.07 -12.56
CA THR A 47 -17.08 -8.42 -13.79
C THR A 47 -16.19 -7.28 -14.27
N LYS A 48 -16.75 -6.07 -14.34
CA LYS A 48 -16.03 -4.87 -14.77
C LYS A 48 -14.89 -4.51 -13.81
N LEU A 49 -15.10 -4.68 -12.50
CA LEU A 49 -14.05 -4.41 -11.51
C LEU A 49 -12.91 -5.43 -11.63
N CYS A 50 -13.20 -6.72 -11.82
CA CYS A 50 -12.15 -7.73 -12.03
C CYS A 50 -11.31 -7.42 -13.29
N GLU A 51 -11.95 -7.04 -14.40
CA GLU A 51 -11.22 -6.63 -15.62
C GLU A 51 -10.29 -5.43 -15.37
N LEU A 52 -10.77 -4.43 -14.62
CA LEU A 52 -9.98 -3.25 -14.28
C LEU A 52 -8.81 -3.58 -13.36
N ILE A 53 -9.01 -4.45 -12.36
CA ILE A 53 -7.96 -4.86 -11.42
C ILE A 53 -6.87 -5.64 -12.15
N THR A 54 -7.24 -6.60 -13.01
CA THR A 54 -6.26 -7.36 -13.81
C THR A 54 -5.45 -6.42 -14.71
N LYS A 55 -6.09 -5.40 -15.29
CA LYS A 55 -5.40 -4.38 -16.10
C LYS A 55 -4.45 -3.50 -15.28
N GLU A 56 -4.84 -3.11 -14.08
CA GLU A 56 -4.07 -2.19 -13.22
C GLU A 56 -2.91 -2.91 -12.51
N SER A 57 -3.10 -4.17 -12.15
CA SER A 57 -2.17 -4.92 -11.30
C SER A 57 -1.37 -5.99 -12.03
N GLU A 58 -1.51 -6.20 -13.34
CA GLU A 58 -0.82 -7.28 -14.10
C GLU A 58 -0.84 -8.63 -13.34
N SER A 59 -1.95 -8.86 -12.61
CA SER A 59 -2.16 -9.98 -11.71
C SER A 59 -2.82 -11.13 -12.44
N THR A 60 -2.75 -12.33 -11.87
CA THR A 60 -3.48 -13.47 -12.40
C THR A 60 -4.96 -13.34 -12.07
N ASP A 61 -5.85 -13.85 -12.93
CA ASP A 61 -7.30 -13.78 -12.73
C ASP A 61 -7.75 -14.36 -11.37
N GLU A 62 -7.06 -15.39 -10.88
CA GLU A 62 -7.30 -16.00 -9.56
C GLU A 62 -6.98 -15.05 -8.40
N GLU A 63 -5.89 -14.28 -8.49
CA GLU A 63 -5.51 -13.29 -7.48
C GLU A 63 -6.55 -12.17 -7.45
N THR A 64 -6.97 -11.69 -8.61
CA THR A 64 -8.02 -10.68 -8.74
C THR A 64 -9.35 -11.15 -8.12
N TRP A 65 -9.74 -12.40 -8.39
CA TRP A 65 -10.95 -12.97 -7.80
C TRP A 65 -10.84 -13.13 -6.28
N TYR A 66 -9.66 -13.53 -5.79
CA TYR A 66 -9.38 -13.61 -4.36
C TYR A 66 -9.51 -12.24 -3.69
N GLU A 67 -8.91 -11.18 -4.27
CA GLU A 67 -9.04 -9.81 -3.77
C GLU A 67 -10.50 -9.38 -3.67
N PHE A 68 -11.26 -9.60 -4.74
CA PHE A 68 -12.67 -9.24 -4.79
C PHE A 68 -13.48 -10.01 -3.74
N SER A 69 -13.33 -11.33 -3.67
CA SER A 69 -14.06 -12.15 -2.69
C SER A 69 -13.70 -11.80 -1.25
N ALA A 70 -12.42 -11.53 -0.96
CA ALA A 70 -11.96 -11.10 0.35
C ALA A 70 -12.57 -9.75 0.75
N THR A 71 -12.72 -8.79 -0.18
CA THR A 71 -13.43 -7.53 0.13
C THR A 71 -14.88 -7.77 0.51
N LEU A 72 -15.62 -8.57 -0.28
CA LEU A 72 -17.03 -8.84 0.02
C LEU A 72 -17.20 -9.56 1.36
N ALA A 73 -16.32 -10.52 1.65
CA ALA A 73 -16.31 -11.25 2.92
C ALA A 73 -16.06 -10.31 4.11
N THR A 74 -15.09 -9.39 4.00
CA THR A 74 -14.82 -8.41 5.07
C THR A 74 -15.98 -7.44 5.28
N ILE A 75 -16.59 -6.92 4.20
CA ILE A 75 -17.76 -6.04 4.28
C ILE A 75 -18.94 -6.75 4.94
N SER A 76 -19.21 -8.00 4.54
CA SER A 76 -20.26 -8.83 5.14
C SER A 76 -20.01 -9.07 6.64
N LYS A 77 -18.76 -9.40 7.01
CA LYS A 77 -18.35 -9.57 8.41
C LYS A 77 -18.60 -8.30 9.23
N LEU A 78 -18.20 -7.13 8.72
CA LEU A 78 -18.42 -5.85 9.38
C LEU A 78 -19.91 -5.54 9.54
N PHE A 79 -20.72 -5.82 8.52
CA PHE A 79 -22.18 -5.64 8.60
C PHE A 79 -22.80 -6.47 9.72
N HIS A 80 -22.42 -7.74 9.85
CA HIS A 80 -22.94 -8.63 10.90
C HIS A 80 -22.44 -8.27 12.31
N GLN A 81 -21.28 -7.64 12.43
CA GLN A 81 -20.77 -7.15 13.71
C GLN A 81 -21.55 -5.93 14.24
N LEU A 82 -22.27 -5.21 13.38
CA LEU A 82 -23.10 -4.08 13.78
C LEU A 82 -24.47 -4.59 14.24
N ASP A 83 -24.67 -4.76 15.54
CA ASP A 83 -25.98 -5.05 16.11
C ASP A 83 -26.72 -3.77 16.53
N PHE A 84 -27.92 -3.61 15.99
CA PHE A 84 -28.80 -2.49 16.27
C PHE A 84 -29.43 -2.57 17.66
N GLU A 85 -29.81 -3.77 18.12
CA GLU A 85 -30.54 -3.91 19.38
C GLU A 85 -29.65 -3.56 20.57
N ASP A 86 -28.42 -4.07 20.55
CA ASP A 86 -27.37 -3.73 21.49
C ASP A 86 -27.02 -2.23 21.49
N ALA A 87 -26.96 -1.62 20.31
CA ALA A 87 -26.70 -0.17 20.21
C ALA A 87 -27.84 0.65 20.82
N LEU A 88 -29.10 0.24 20.58
CA LEU A 88 -30.28 0.90 21.13
C LEU A 88 -30.34 0.78 22.66
N LYS A 89 -30.03 -0.41 23.21
CA LYS A 89 -29.94 -0.63 24.67
C LYS A 89 -28.92 0.30 25.32
N ARG A 90 -27.76 0.51 24.68
CA ARG A 90 -26.70 1.42 25.16
C ARG A 90 -27.13 2.89 25.14
N GLU A 91 -27.90 3.31 24.14
CA GLU A 91 -28.44 4.68 24.07
C GLU A 91 -29.47 4.94 25.18
N TYR A 92 -30.41 4.01 25.38
CA TYR A 92 -31.41 4.11 26.45
C TYR A 92 -30.84 3.93 27.87
N ALA A 93 -29.62 3.44 28.05
CA ALA A 93 -28.97 3.42 29.36
C ALA A 93 -28.83 4.84 29.94
N ILE A 94 -28.61 5.84 29.08
CA ILE A 94 -28.51 7.25 29.48
C ILE A 94 -29.85 7.73 30.05
N SER A 95 -30.96 7.42 29.39
CA SER A 95 -32.30 7.81 29.88
C SER A 95 -32.70 7.07 31.16
N ARG A 96 -32.09 5.91 31.44
CA ARG A 96 -32.25 5.16 32.68
C ARG A 96 -31.30 5.57 33.80
N ASN A 97 -30.55 6.66 33.62
CA ASN A 97 -29.53 7.14 34.55
C ASN A 97 -28.46 6.08 34.88
N GLN A 98 -28.17 5.20 33.92
CA GLN A 98 -27.12 4.19 33.99
C GLN A 98 -25.89 4.67 33.21
N SER A 99 -24.69 4.51 33.77
CA SER A 99 -23.46 4.95 33.12
C SER A 99 -23.13 4.09 31.89
N ASN A 100 -22.91 4.73 30.74
CA ASN A 100 -22.49 4.06 29.50
C ASN A 100 -20.98 4.23 29.28
N THR A 101 -20.17 3.56 30.11
CA THR A 101 -18.70 3.64 30.07
C THR A 101 -18.09 2.99 28.82
N THR A 102 -18.83 2.11 28.16
CA THR A 102 -18.40 1.40 26.95
C THR A 102 -18.79 2.10 25.65
N ASN A 103 -19.38 3.29 25.72
CA ASN A 103 -19.82 4.01 24.52
C ASN A 103 -18.63 4.35 23.61
N ARG A 104 -18.66 3.89 22.36
CA ARG A 104 -17.62 4.17 21.38
C ARG A 104 -18.09 5.26 20.43
N VAL A 105 -17.31 6.32 20.33
CA VAL A 105 -17.53 7.42 19.38
C VAL A 105 -16.57 7.23 18.19
N PRO A 106 -17.02 7.43 16.94
CA PRO A 106 -16.13 7.41 15.79
C PRO A 106 -15.04 8.47 15.88
N HIS A 107 -13.92 8.22 15.19
CA HIS A 107 -12.88 9.22 14.96
C HIS A 107 -13.31 9.97 13.69
N GLY A 108 -13.73 11.23 13.82
CA GLY A 108 -14.46 12.00 12.79
C GLY A 108 -14.07 11.67 11.33
N ILE A 109 -12.83 12.00 10.94
CA ILE A 109 -12.31 11.76 9.60
C ILE A 109 -11.15 10.75 9.65
N VAL A 110 -11.20 9.73 8.78
CA VAL A 110 -10.16 8.71 8.62
C VAL A 110 -9.49 8.88 7.26
N LEU A 111 -8.18 9.10 7.27
CA LEU A 111 -7.38 9.13 6.04
C LEU A 111 -6.86 7.72 5.72
N VAL A 112 -7.27 7.19 4.57
CA VAL A 112 -6.79 5.91 4.06
C VAL A 112 -5.71 6.15 3.02
N ARG A 113 -4.54 5.57 3.26
CA ARG A 113 -3.49 5.40 2.26
C ARG A 113 -3.40 3.92 1.93
N PRO A 114 -3.75 3.49 0.70
CA PRO A 114 -3.67 2.09 0.33
C PRO A 114 -2.20 1.65 0.20
N GLY A 115 -1.97 0.36 0.41
CA GLY A 115 -0.70 -0.27 0.04
C GLY A 115 -0.63 -0.55 -1.46
N ASN A 116 0.58 -0.79 -1.96
CA ASN A 116 0.82 -1.12 -3.37
C ASN A 116 0.37 -2.56 -3.72
N HIS A 117 0.35 -3.46 -2.73
CA HIS A 117 -0.20 -4.80 -2.86
C HIS A 117 -1.72 -4.76 -2.67
N THR A 118 -2.50 -5.37 -3.57
CA THR A 118 -3.96 -5.54 -3.43
C THR A 118 -4.70 -4.21 -3.18
N ILE A 119 -4.46 -3.21 -4.05
CA ILE A 119 -4.97 -1.82 -3.90
C ILE A 119 -6.48 -1.82 -3.67
N PHE A 120 -7.20 -2.63 -4.46
CA PHE A 120 -8.66 -2.76 -4.36
C PHE A 120 -9.09 -3.19 -2.96
N TYR A 121 -8.50 -4.27 -2.44
CA TYR A 121 -8.82 -4.76 -1.10
C TYR A 121 -8.49 -3.74 -0.01
N SER A 122 -7.31 -3.13 -0.07
CA SER A 122 -6.89 -2.14 0.92
C SER A 122 -7.83 -0.94 0.99
N ILE A 123 -8.34 -0.46 -0.16
CA ILE A 123 -9.26 0.67 -0.21
C ILE A 123 -10.60 0.29 0.39
N PHE A 124 -11.24 -0.76 -0.16
CA PHE A 124 -12.61 -1.09 0.21
C PHE A 124 -12.73 -1.64 1.63
N ALA A 125 -11.75 -2.43 2.10
CA ALA A 125 -11.73 -2.90 3.48
C ALA A 125 -11.56 -1.74 4.47
N ALA A 126 -10.68 -0.77 4.18
CA ALA A 126 -10.47 0.38 5.03
C ALA A 126 -11.69 1.32 5.05
N VAL A 127 -12.28 1.60 3.89
CA VAL A 127 -13.50 2.41 3.77
C VAL A 127 -14.68 1.72 4.48
N ALA A 128 -14.86 0.41 4.29
CA ALA A 128 -15.91 -0.33 4.98
C ALA A 128 -15.74 -0.31 6.51
N THR A 129 -14.50 -0.43 6.99
CA THR A 129 -14.19 -0.35 8.43
C THR A 129 -14.47 1.06 8.97
N ALA A 130 -14.10 2.11 8.23
CA ALA A 130 -14.41 3.49 8.61
C ALA A 130 -15.93 3.73 8.67
N LEU A 131 -16.68 3.24 7.69
CA LEU A 131 -18.15 3.31 7.67
C LEU A 131 -18.78 2.52 8.82
N ALA A 132 -18.27 1.32 9.14
CA ALA A 132 -18.72 0.50 10.25
C ALA A 132 -18.47 1.19 11.61
N ALA A 133 -17.34 1.87 11.74
CA ALA A 133 -17.03 2.71 12.90
C ALA A 133 -17.92 3.97 12.96
N GLY A 134 -18.43 4.44 11.82
CA GLY A 134 -19.24 5.65 11.68
C GLY A 134 -18.41 6.91 11.40
N SER A 135 -17.24 6.75 10.80
CA SER A 135 -16.32 7.82 10.44
C SER A 135 -16.45 8.12 8.94
N SER A 136 -16.19 9.37 8.53
CA SER A 136 -16.03 9.70 7.11
C SER A 136 -14.60 9.34 6.66
N ALA A 137 -14.46 8.78 5.45
CA ALA A 137 -13.16 8.35 4.94
C ALA A 137 -12.71 9.23 3.77
N ALA A 138 -11.45 9.68 3.82
CA ALA A 138 -10.77 10.33 2.71
C ALA A 138 -9.71 9.37 2.15
N LEU A 139 -9.68 9.21 0.83
CA LEU A 139 -8.74 8.32 0.17
C LEU A 139 -7.62 9.13 -0.49
N ARG A 140 -6.38 8.78 -0.18
CA ARG A 140 -5.20 9.35 -0.84
C ARG A 140 -4.43 8.26 -1.58
N LEU A 141 -4.58 8.25 -2.91
CA LEU A 141 -3.97 7.29 -3.83
C LEU A 141 -2.52 7.67 -4.20
N THR A 142 -1.67 7.94 -3.20
CA THR A 142 -0.24 8.19 -3.47
C THR A 142 0.56 6.91 -3.27
N PRO A 143 1.41 6.51 -4.24
CA PRO A 143 2.26 5.34 -4.09
C PRO A 143 3.16 5.50 -2.87
N SER A 144 3.33 4.42 -2.10
CA SER A 144 4.34 4.39 -1.04
C SER A 144 5.64 3.86 -1.62
N TYR A 145 6.73 4.58 -1.41
CA TYR A 145 8.07 4.10 -1.71
C TYR A 145 8.71 3.54 -0.45
N THR A 146 9.34 2.38 -0.55
CA THR A 146 10.16 1.83 0.53
C THR A 146 11.63 1.86 0.15
N VAL A 147 12.47 2.20 1.13
CA VAL A 147 13.91 2.37 0.94
C VAL A 147 14.63 1.40 1.86
N ALA A 148 15.59 0.65 1.30
CA ALA A 148 16.53 -0.14 2.06
C ALA A 148 17.90 0.55 2.11
N ILE A 149 18.55 0.52 3.26
CA ILE A 149 19.88 1.10 3.45
C ILE A 149 20.85 -0.02 3.83
N VAL A 150 21.92 -0.18 3.06
CA VAL A 150 23.00 -1.13 3.30
C VAL A 150 24.23 -0.35 3.76
N ASP A 151 24.54 -0.48 5.05
CA ASP A 151 25.70 0.17 5.66
C ASP A 151 26.99 -0.64 5.43
N ARG A 152 28.15 0.00 5.63
CA ARG A 152 29.49 -0.57 5.45
C ARG A 152 29.70 -1.84 6.28
N THR A 153 29.11 -1.93 7.47
CA THR A 153 29.31 -3.06 8.39
C THR A 153 28.26 -4.15 8.23
N ALA A 154 27.36 -4.03 7.26
CA ALA A 154 26.31 -5.02 7.04
C ALA A 154 26.89 -6.35 6.53
N ASP A 155 26.28 -7.46 6.93
CA ASP A 155 26.53 -8.75 6.30
C ASP A 155 25.90 -8.74 4.90
N LEU A 156 26.75 -8.64 3.88
CA LEU A 156 26.34 -8.44 2.49
C LEU A 156 25.60 -9.64 1.92
N SER A 157 25.93 -10.87 2.36
CA SER A 157 25.28 -12.08 1.87
C SER A 157 23.84 -12.16 2.38
N LEU A 158 23.65 -11.94 3.68
CA LEU A 158 22.31 -11.93 4.29
C LEU A 158 21.48 -10.75 3.77
N ALA A 159 22.10 -9.57 3.64
CA ALA A 159 21.42 -8.40 3.09
C ALA A 159 20.97 -8.62 1.64
N ALA A 160 21.84 -9.18 0.79
CA ALA A 160 21.49 -9.53 -0.59
C ALA A 160 20.35 -10.55 -0.64
N GLN A 161 20.43 -11.62 0.15
CA GLN A 161 19.38 -12.63 0.22
C GLN A 161 18.04 -12.02 0.64
N ALA A 162 18.02 -11.22 1.71
CA ALA A 162 16.81 -10.60 2.22
C ALA A 162 16.19 -9.61 1.22
N LEU A 163 17.01 -8.79 0.56
CA LEU A 163 16.54 -7.79 -0.41
C LEU A 163 16.06 -8.45 -1.71
N CYS A 164 16.78 -9.45 -2.21
CA CYS A 164 16.36 -10.23 -3.38
C CYS A 164 15.07 -10.99 -3.06
N ALA A 165 14.99 -11.70 -1.94
CA ALA A 165 13.78 -12.38 -1.53
C ALA A 165 12.60 -11.41 -1.42
N ALA A 166 12.77 -10.26 -0.78
CA ALA A 166 11.71 -9.26 -0.63
C ALA A 166 11.28 -8.67 -1.98
N ARG A 167 12.22 -8.36 -2.89
CA ARG A 167 11.93 -7.72 -4.17
C ARG A 167 11.35 -8.67 -5.20
N PHE A 168 11.79 -9.94 -5.23
CA PHE A 168 11.29 -10.92 -6.20
C PHE A 168 10.03 -11.65 -5.71
N SER A 169 9.76 -11.64 -4.41
CA SER A 169 8.47 -12.09 -3.88
C SER A 169 7.33 -11.20 -4.36
N PHE A 170 6.16 -11.80 -4.62
CA PHE A 170 4.93 -11.08 -5.03
C PHE A 170 5.13 -10.10 -6.19
N LYS A 171 5.99 -10.46 -7.17
CA LYS A 171 6.36 -9.61 -8.32
C LYS A 171 6.85 -8.20 -7.91
N GLY A 172 7.44 -8.07 -6.72
CA GLY A 172 7.94 -6.79 -6.20
C GLY A 172 6.86 -5.82 -5.71
N LYS A 173 5.62 -6.28 -5.53
CA LYS A 173 4.51 -5.44 -5.03
C LYS A 173 4.34 -5.49 -3.52
N SER A 174 5.17 -6.26 -2.83
CA SER A 174 5.11 -6.35 -1.37
C SER A 174 5.27 -4.96 -0.73
N PRO A 175 4.52 -4.63 0.33
CA PRO A 175 4.68 -3.37 1.06
C PRO A 175 6.09 -3.18 1.66
N TYR A 176 6.86 -4.26 1.79
CA TYR A 176 8.23 -4.26 2.29
C TYR A 176 9.28 -4.54 1.21
N ALA A 177 8.85 -4.69 -0.05
CA ALA A 177 9.79 -4.83 -1.16
C ALA A 177 10.43 -3.46 -1.43
N PRO A 178 11.76 -3.31 -1.24
CA PRO A 178 12.43 -2.04 -1.43
C PRO A 178 12.30 -1.57 -2.88
N ASP A 179 11.90 -0.31 -3.06
CA ASP A 179 11.88 0.36 -4.36
C ASP A 179 13.25 0.97 -4.69
N VAL A 180 13.94 1.45 -3.65
CA VAL A 180 15.28 2.04 -3.75
C VAL A 180 16.18 1.40 -2.71
N VAL A 181 17.37 0.96 -3.13
CA VAL A 181 18.41 0.46 -2.23
C VAL A 181 19.57 1.45 -2.24
N ILE A 182 19.85 2.04 -1.08
CA ILE A 182 20.99 2.93 -0.88
C ILE A 182 22.11 2.09 -0.27
N VAL A 183 23.22 1.97 -0.98
CA VAL A 183 24.37 1.16 -0.57
C VAL A 183 25.57 2.06 -0.35
N ASN A 184 26.28 1.83 0.74
CA ASN A 184 27.54 2.53 1.00
C ASN A 184 28.59 2.18 -0.10
N GLU A 185 29.31 3.20 -0.59
CA GLU A 185 30.29 3.09 -1.68
C GLU A 185 31.35 1.99 -1.47
N TRP A 186 31.81 1.77 -0.23
CA TRP A 186 32.87 0.80 0.05
C TRP A 186 32.40 -0.66 -0.05
N VAL A 187 31.08 -0.88 -0.01
CA VAL A 187 30.48 -2.23 -0.08
C VAL A 187 29.60 -2.42 -1.32
N LEU A 188 29.55 -1.43 -2.22
CA LEU A 188 28.73 -1.48 -3.43
C LEU A 188 29.07 -2.68 -4.33
N GLU A 189 30.35 -2.81 -4.72
CA GLU A 189 30.81 -3.91 -5.59
C GLU A 189 30.61 -5.31 -4.97
N PRO A 190 31.02 -5.58 -3.71
CA PRO A 190 30.77 -6.89 -3.10
C PRO A 190 29.27 -7.16 -2.90
N PHE A 191 28.46 -6.13 -2.63
CA PHE A 191 27.01 -6.27 -2.50
C PHE A 191 26.34 -6.64 -3.84
N ILE A 192 26.68 -5.97 -4.94
CA ILE A 192 26.13 -6.30 -6.28
C ILE A 192 26.47 -7.76 -6.64
N ARG A 193 27.71 -8.20 -6.36
CA ARG A 193 28.11 -9.60 -6.59
C ARG A 193 27.30 -10.57 -5.74
N ALA A 194 27.02 -10.24 -4.48
CA ALA A 194 26.17 -11.05 -3.62
C ALA A 194 24.73 -11.13 -4.18
N CYS A 195 24.15 -10.03 -4.65
CA CYS A 195 22.83 -10.04 -5.29
C CYS A 195 22.79 -10.89 -6.57
N ILE A 196 23.81 -10.80 -7.44
CA ILE A 196 23.87 -11.62 -8.66
C ILE A 196 23.96 -13.11 -8.33
N ARG A 197 24.71 -13.47 -7.28
CA ARG A 197 24.81 -14.86 -6.78
C ARG A 197 23.44 -15.38 -6.33
N GLU A 198 22.71 -14.60 -5.54
CA GLU A 198 21.38 -14.98 -5.07
C GLU A 198 20.36 -15.14 -6.21
N ILE A 199 20.40 -14.25 -7.22
CA ILE A 199 19.44 -14.29 -8.34
C ILE A 199 19.69 -15.48 -9.28
N ARG A 200 20.96 -15.79 -9.60
CA ARG A 200 21.30 -16.91 -10.50
C ARG A 200 21.13 -18.29 -9.84
N GLY A 201 21.02 -18.34 -8.51
CA GLY A 201 21.08 -19.59 -7.76
C GLY A 201 22.50 -20.17 -7.75
N ASP A 202 22.79 -20.97 -6.72
CA ASP A 202 24.13 -21.46 -6.37
C ASP A 202 24.76 -22.43 -7.40
N SER A 203 24.11 -22.68 -8.54
CA SER A 203 24.45 -23.79 -9.44
C SER A 203 25.29 -23.43 -10.66
N LEU A 204 25.59 -22.16 -10.97
CA LEU A 204 26.46 -21.82 -12.10
C LEU A 204 27.25 -20.52 -11.88
N ILE A 205 28.36 -20.58 -11.12
CA ILE A 205 29.44 -19.61 -11.24
C ILE A 205 30.74 -20.37 -11.45
N ARG A 206 31.18 -20.44 -12.70
CA ARG A 206 32.60 -20.65 -13.02
C ARG A 206 33.33 -19.36 -12.65
N GLU A 207 34.47 -19.48 -11.96
CA GLU A 207 35.36 -18.39 -11.53
C GLU A 207 35.90 -17.48 -12.67
N THR A 208 35.40 -17.58 -13.90
CA THR A 208 35.99 -16.97 -15.10
C THR A 208 35.16 -15.90 -15.79
N ASP A 209 33.99 -15.51 -15.29
CA ASP A 209 33.30 -14.32 -15.83
C ASP A 209 33.90 -13.06 -15.21
N THR A 210 35.07 -12.68 -15.72
CA THR A 210 35.66 -11.36 -15.46
C THR A 210 34.70 -10.29 -15.98
N MET A 211 34.22 -9.43 -15.07
CA MET A 211 33.52 -8.21 -15.47
C MET A 211 34.42 -7.38 -16.38
N PRO A 212 33.86 -6.70 -17.42
CA PRO A 212 34.62 -5.71 -18.15
C PRO A 212 35.15 -4.68 -17.15
N LYS A 213 36.47 -4.45 -17.18
CA LYS A 213 37.14 -3.47 -16.32
C LYS A 213 36.35 -2.17 -16.37
N PRO A 214 36.13 -1.48 -15.23
CA PRO A 214 35.56 -0.14 -15.27
C PRO A 214 36.45 0.70 -16.18
N GLY A 215 35.89 1.08 -17.33
CA GLY A 215 36.54 2.05 -18.20
C GLY A 215 36.84 3.28 -17.35
N LYS A 216 38.03 3.86 -17.53
CA LYS A 216 38.41 5.09 -16.83
C LYS A 216 37.25 6.08 -16.95
N ALA A 217 36.62 6.39 -15.82
CA ALA A 217 35.49 7.30 -15.75
C ALA A 217 35.95 8.65 -16.33
N GLN A 218 35.48 8.97 -17.52
CA GLN A 218 35.63 10.30 -18.08
C GLN A 218 34.52 11.13 -17.44
N ALA A 219 34.93 12.02 -16.55
CA ALA A 219 34.05 12.82 -15.72
C ALA A 219 33.12 13.72 -16.56
N HIS A 220 31.88 13.27 -16.74
CA HIS A 220 30.74 14.13 -17.04
C HIS A 220 29.43 13.41 -16.69
N GLY A 221 28.82 13.80 -15.55
CA GLY A 221 27.45 13.42 -15.17
C GLY A 221 27.18 11.92 -15.10
N ASN A 222 27.50 11.30 -13.95
CA ASN A 222 27.63 9.84 -13.80
C ASN A 222 26.32 9.11 -13.48
N THR A 223 25.40 8.99 -14.43
CA THR A 223 24.38 7.92 -14.40
C THR A 223 24.86 6.77 -15.27
N THR A 224 25.24 5.64 -14.66
CA THR A 224 25.57 4.43 -15.40
C THR A 224 24.32 3.57 -15.53
N LEU A 225 23.78 3.49 -16.75
CA LEU A 225 22.68 2.58 -17.09
C LEU A 225 23.26 1.19 -17.36
N TYR A 226 22.84 0.20 -16.59
CA TYR A 226 23.14 -1.21 -16.85
C TYR A 226 21.91 -1.84 -17.52
N SER A 227 22.00 -2.14 -18.81
CA SER A 227 20.96 -2.84 -19.55
C SER A 227 21.43 -4.25 -19.92
N ASP A 228 20.69 -5.24 -19.45
CA ASP A 228 20.68 -6.59 -20.02
C ASP A 228 19.23 -6.83 -20.44
N GLY A 229 18.98 -7.39 -21.63
CA GLY A 229 17.75 -7.22 -22.43
C GLY A 229 16.37 -7.52 -21.81
N ALA A 230 16.29 -7.84 -20.51
CA ALA A 230 15.08 -7.95 -19.71
C ALA A 230 14.90 -6.86 -18.63
N PHE A 231 15.95 -6.11 -18.22
CA PHE A 231 15.88 -5.10 -17.16
C PHE A 231 16.87 -3.94 -17.36
N GLU A 232 16.43 -2.71 -17.07
CA GLU A 232 17.28 -1.54 -16.96
C GLU A 232 17.54 -1.21 -15.48
N ILE A 233 18.80 -1.26 -15.06
CA ILE A 233 19.23 -0.82 -13.73
C ILE A 233 19.92 0.53 -13.91
N ALA A 234 19.27 1.61 -13.47
CA ALA A 234 19.89 2.93 -13.41
C ALA A 234 20.69 3.06 -12.12
N LEU A 235 22.01 3.15 -12.23
CA LEU A 235 22.92 3.42 -11.12
C LEU A 235 23.28 4.92 -11.16
N ASP A 236 22.80 5.68 -10.18
CA ASP A 236 23.25 7.04 -9.92
C ASP A 236 24.25 7.01 -8.75
N ALA A 237 25.52 7.23 -9.05
CA ALA A 237 26.59 7.36 -8.07
C ALA A 237 26.88 8.83 -7.73
N SER A 238 25.96 9.76 -8.02
CA SER A 238 26.10 11.14 -7.58
C SER A 238 25.62 11.29 -6.13
N GLY A 239 26.58 11.41 -5.22
CA GLY A 239 26.33 11.90 -3.88
C GLY A 239 25.71 13.29 -3.95
N TYR A 240 24.41 13.40 -3.71
CA TYR A 240 23.80 14.67 -3.35
C TYR A 240 24.12 14.95 -1.88
N VAL A 241 25.08 15.86 -1.69
CA VAL A 241 25.27 16.57 -0.42
C VAL A 241 24.00 17.37 -0.16
N PHE A 242 23.29 17.05 0.92
CA PHE A 242 22.29 17.96 1.48
C PHE A 242 23.04 19.18 2.03
N SER A 243 22.84 20.33 1.38
CA SER A 243 23.03 21.67 1.95
C SER A 243 21.83 22.53 1.59
#